data_AF-A0A410QAL3-F1
#
_entry.id   AF-A0A410QAL3-F1
#
_cell.length_a   1.000
_cell.length_b   1.000
_cell.length_c   1.000
_cell.angle_alpha   90.00
_cell.angle_beta   90.00
_cell.angle_gamma   90.00
#
_symmetry.space_group_name_H-M   'P 1'
#
loop_
_entity.id
_entity.type
_entity.pdbx_description
1 polymer ?
#
loop_
_entity_poly.entity_id
_entity_poly.type
_entity_poly.pdbx_seq_one_letter_code
_entity_poly.pdbx_strand_id
1 'polypeptide(L)'
;MTKLKILVPLNFILVLFNFIFILKNFFISYKGSAKSYKNIIFIVLLVISIILSATYVLEGKRGIDIINALNNPEGFNLTKEEEKTYQMDLDRISAKIPKSTIICYILSAVAYLQYANIQSERKKNLRKTQGWDFSKIKKD
;
A
#
# COMPACT_ATOMS: atom_id res chain seq x y z
N MET A 1 -8.91 5.94 -20.85
CA MET A 1 -8.11 4.78 -21.28
C MET A 1 -6.68 4.73 -20.72
N THR A 2 -5.80 5.71 -20.97
CA THR A 2 -4.38 5.66 -20.57
C THR A 2 -4.15 5.63 -19.05
N LYS A 3 -5.04 6.26 -18.27
CA LYS A 3 -4.91 6.35 -16.82
C LYS A 3 -4.96 4.98 -16.13
N LEU A 4 -5.86 4.07 -16.52
CA LEU A 4 -5.94 2.73 -15.93
C LEU A 4 -4.68 1.91 -16.20
N LYS A 5 -4.15 1.98 -17.42
CA LYS A 5 -2.91 1.30 -17.81
C LYS A 5 -1.68 1.74 -16.99
N ILE A 6 -1.71 2.94 -16.40
CA ILE A 6 -0.64 3.44 -15.52
C ILE A 6 -0.95 3.14 -14.05
N LEU A 7 -2.19 3.37 -13.61
CA LEU A 7 -2.58 3.24 -12.20
C LEU A 7 -2.58 1.79 -11.72
N VAL A 8 -2.86 0.82 -12.60
CA VAL A 8 -2.84 -0.61 -12.24
C VAL A 8 -1.42 -1.08 -11.90
N PRO A 9 -0.40 -0.91 -12.76
CA PRO A 9 0.99 -1.21 -12.40
C PRO A 9 1.45 -0.47 -11.14
N LEU A 10 1.04 0.78 -10.98
CA LEU A 10 1.40 1.60 -9.82
C LEU A 10 0.85 1.03 -8.51
N ASN A 11 -0.42 0.61 -8.47
CA ASN A 11 -0.99 -0.08 -7.30
C ASN A 11 -0.32 -1.44 -7.07
N PHE A 12 0.06 -2.15 -8.13
CA PHE A 12 0.79 -3.41 -7.99
C PHE A 12 2.17 -3.22 -7.35
N ILE A 13 2.91 -2.19 -7.78
CA ILE A 13 4.18 -1.79 -7.15
C ILE A 13 3.96 -1.44 -5.68
N LEU A 14 2.89 -0.73 -5.35
CA LEU A 14 2.57 -0.37 -3.97
C LEU A 14 2.30 -1.61 -3.10
N VAL A 15 1.57 -2.60 -3.62
CA VAL A 15 1.37 -3.91 -2.95
C VAL A 15 2.70 -4.58 -2.65
N LEU A 16 3.55 -4.74 -3.67
CA LEU A 16 4.86 -5.38 -3.52
C LEU A 16 5.74 -4.63 -2.52
N PHE A 17 5.79 -3.30 -2.63
CA PHE A 17 6.61 -2.46 -1.76
C PHE A 17 6.18 -2.58 -0.30
N ASN A 18 4.88 -2.44 -0.02
CA ASN A 18 4.34 -2.56 1.33
C ASN A 18 4.55 -3.98 1.89
N PHE A 19 4.35 -5.01 1.08
CA PHE A 19 4.55 -6.40 1.48
C PHE A 19 6.02 -6.70 1.83
N ILE A 20 6.95 -6.33 0.95
CA ILE A 20 8.40 -6.46 1.20
C ILE A 20 8.80 -5.66 2.44
N PHE A 21 8.21 -4.48 2.64
CA PHE A 21 8.49 -3.66 3.82
C PHE A 21 8.08 -4.36 5.11
N ILE A 22 6.89 -4.97 5.15
CA ILE A 22 6.42 -5.75 6.31
C ILE A 22 7.38 -6.92 6.57
N LEU A 23 7.67 -7.73 5.54
CA LEU A 23 8.58 -8.89 5.66
C LEU A 23 9.94 -8.49 6.23
N LYS A 24 10.57 -7.47 5.64
CA LYS A 24 11.91 -7.03 6.03
C LYS A 24 11.97 -6.50 7.46
N ASN A 25 10.96 -5.72 7.88
CA ASN A 25 11.02 -4.97 9.14
C ASN A 25 10.33 -5.64 10.33
N PHE A 26 9.54 -6.68 10.10
CA PHE A 26 8.89 -7.43 11.18
C PHE A 26 9.28 -8.89 11.24
N PHE A 27 9.44 -9.55 10.10
CA PHE A 27 9.73 -10.99 10.07
C PHE A 27 11.24 -11.28 10.02
N ILE A 28 12.02 -10.50 9.27
CA ILE A 28 13.46 -10.73 9.10
C ILE A 28 14.29 -9.97 10.15
N SER A 29 14.05 -8.67 10.30
CA SER A 29 14.77 -7.82 11.24
C SER A 29 13.76 -6.97 11.98
N TYR A 30 13.30 -7.46 13.13
CA TYR A 30 12.29 -6.76 13.92
C TYR A 30 12.80 -5.36 14.29
N LYS A 31 12.16 -4.34 13.71
CA LYS A 31 12.50 -2.94 13.89
C LYS A 31 11.40 -2.13 14.57
N GLY A 32 10.46 -2.79 15.24
CA GLY A 32 9.33 -2.15 15.92
C GLY A 32 9.69 -1.40 17.21
N SER A 33 8.70 -0.71 17.75
CA SER A 33 8.72 -0.07 19.06
C SER A 33 8.60 -1.12 20.18
N ALA A 34 9.06 -0.77 21.39
CA ALA A 34 8.74 -1.53 22.59
C ALA A 34 7.24 -1.43 22.95
N LYS A 35 6.57 -0.35 22.53
CA LYS A 35 5.14 -0.16 22.70
C LYS A 35 4.37 -0.91 21.62
N SER A 36 3.74 -2.02 21.97
CA SER A 36 3.04 -2.93 21.05
C SER A 36 2.00 -2.21 20.16
N TYR A 37 1.21 -1.29 20.72
CA TYR A 37 0.17 -0.58 19.96
C TYR A 37 0.70 0.20 18.75
N LYS A 38 1.92 0.77 18.83
CA LYS A 38 2.53 1.50 17.70
C LYS A 38 2.85 0.58 16.53
N ASN A 39 3.26 -0.66 16.83
CA ASN A 39 3.55 -1.66 15.82
C ASN A 39 2.26 -2.18 15.18
N ILE A 40 1.22 -2.40 16.00
CA ILE A 40 -0.09 -2.86 15.51
C ILE A 40 -0.70 -1.82 14.58
N ILE A 41 -0.77 -0.54 14.98
CA ILE A 41 -1.34 0.53 14.13
C ILE A 41 -0.59 0.60 12.80
N PHE A 42 0.73 0.57 12.85
CA PHE A 42 1.56 0.59 11.65
C PHE A 42 1.30 -0.60 10.71
N ILE A 43 1.31 -1.83 11.24
CA ILE A 43 1.04 -3.06 10.46
C ILE A 43 -0.35 -3.02 9.86
N VAL A 44 -1.36 -2.65 10.66
CA VAL A 44 -2.76 -2.59 10.20
C VAL A 44 -2.90 -1.60 9.05
N LEU A 45 -2.29 -0.42 9.13
CA LEU A 45 -2.31 0.55 8.03
C LEU A 45 -1.71 -0.02 6.74
N LEU A 46 -0.56 -0.71 6.83
CA LEU A 46 0.07 -1.33 5.66
C LEU A 46 -0.76 -2.49 5.09
N VAL A 47 -1.33 -3.35 5.95
CA VAL A 47 -2.17 -4.47 5.52
C VAL A 47 -3.43 -3.96 4.82
N ILE A 48 -4.12 -2.97 5.39
CA ILE A 48 -5.28 -2.34 4.75
C ILE A 48 -4.88 -1.75 3.40
N SER A 49 -3.75 -1.03 3.33
CA SER A 49 -3.27 -0.50 2.06
C SER A 49 -2.97 -1.59 1.02
N ILE A 50 -2.41 -2.73 1.43
CA ILE A 50 -2.15 -3.87 0.53
C ILE A 50 -3.47 -4.44 0.00
N ILE A 51 -4.43 -4.73 0.87
CA ILE A 51 -5.72 -5.33 0.47
C ILE A 51 -6.45 -4.41 -0.50
N LEU A 52 -6.50 -3.11 -0.19
CA LEU A 52 -7.11 -2.11 -1.07
C LEU A 52 -6.40 -2.05 -2.41
N SER A 53 -5.08 -1.85 -2.45
CA SER A 53 -4.33 -1.77 -3.69
C SER A 53 -4.45 -3.05 -4.53
N ALA A 54 -4.40 -4.24 -3.92
CA ALA A 54 -4.58 -5.51 -4.62
C ALA A 54 -5.99 -5.64 -5.25
N THR A 55 -7.02 -5.25 -4.52
CA THR A 55 -8.40 -5.20 -5.03
C THR A 55 -8.49 -4.30 -6.26
N TYR A 56 -7.85 -3.12 -6.23
CA TYR A 56 -7.87 -2.19 -7.36
C TYR A 56 -6.99 -2.61 -8.55
N VAL A 57 -5.96 -3.42 -8.32
CA VAL A 57 -5.22 -4.08 -9.42
C VAL A 57 -6.15 -5.05 -10.16
N LEU A 58 -6.93 -5.85 -9.43
CA LEU A 58 -7.88 -6.80 -10.02
C LEU A 58 -9.02 -6.08 -10.75
N GLU A 59 -9.67 -5.10 -10.10
CA GLU A 59 -10.73 -4.29 -10.72
C GLU A 59 -10.20 -3.52 -11.94
N GLY A 60 -8.98 -2.99 -11.87
CA GLY A 60 -8.38 -2.24 -12.96
C GLY A 60 -7.97 -3.13 -14.13
N LYS A 61 -7.52 -4.36 -13.88
CA LYS A 61 -7.31 -5.36 -14.93
C LYS A 61 -8.62 -5.68 -15.65
N ARG A 62 -9.70 -5.95 -14.90
CA ARG A 62 -11.04 -6.13 -15.49
C ARG A 62 -11.45 -4.92 -16.34
N GLY A 63 -11.19 -3.70 -15.88
CA GLY A 63 -11.43 -2.49 -16.68
C GLY A 63 -10.63 -2.43 -17.97
N ILE A 64 -9.38 -2.90 -17.97
CA ILE A 64 -8.54 -3.00 -19.18
C ILE A 64 -9.11 -4.07 -20.13
N ASP A 65 -9.57 -5.20 -19.61
CA ASP A 65 -10.17 -6.26 -20.41
C ASP A 65 -11.48 -5.79 -21.05
N ILE A 66 -12.32 -5.06 -20.31
CA ILE A 66 -13.53 -4.40 -20.84
C ILE A 66 -13.18 -3.41 -21.96
N ILE A 67 -12.14 -2.59 -21.78
CA ILE A 67 -11.66 -1.68 -22.84
C ILE A 67 -11.29 -2.46 -24.10
N ASN A 68 -10.59 -3.59 -23.97
CA ASN A 68 -10.17 -4.38 -25.11
C ASN A 68 -11.38 -5.02 -25.83
N ALA A 69 -12.38 -5.48 -25.07
CA ALA A 69 -13.61 -6.03 -25.62
C ALA A 69 -14.43 -4.97 -26.38
N LEU A 70 -14.57 -3.76 -25.81
CA LEU A 70 -15.26 -2.64 -26.45
C LEU A 70 -14.53 -2.08 -27.68
N ASN A 71 -13.20 -2.22 -27.74
CA ASN A 71 -12.41 -1.83 -28.91
C ASN A 71 -12.47 -2.84 -30.05
N ASN A 72 -12.93 -4.08 -29.80
CA ASN A 72 -13.06 -5.13 -30.80
C ASN A 72 -14.38 -5.91 -30.61
N PRO A 73 -15.54 -5.24 -30.71
CA PRO A 73 -16.83 -5.85 -30.36
C PRO A 73 -17.20 -7.03 -31.27
N GLU A 74 -16.78 -6.99 -32.54
CA GLU A 74 -16.97 -8.08 -33.51
C GLU A 74 -16.19 -9.35 -33.13
N GLY A 75 -15.01 -9.20 -32.53
CA GLY A 75 -14.22 -10.34 -32.01
C GLY A 75 -14.83 -11.00 -30.76
N PHE A 76 -15.76 -10.33 -30.08
CA PHE A 76 -16.42 -10.81 -28.86
C PHE A 76 -17.93 -11.06 -29.04
N ASN A 77 -18.49 -10.85 -30.25
CA ASN A 77 -19.92 -11.00 -30.57
C ASN A 77 -20.85 -10.30 -29.56
N LEU A 78 -20.50 -9.08 -29.15
CA LEU A 78 -21.27 -8.35 -28.13
C LEU A 78 -22.58 -7.82 -28.70
N THR A 79 -23.66 -7.98 -27.93
CA THR A 79 -24.93 -7.30 -28.19
C THR A 79 -24.85 -5.83 -27.78
N LYS A 80 -25.72 -4.98 -28.34
CA LYS A 80 -25.82 -3.55 -27.96
C LYS A 80 -26.12 -3.34 -26.48
N GLU A 81 -26.83 -4.27 -25.85
CA GLU A 81 -27.12 -4.21 -24.41
C GLU A 81 -25.86 -4.50 -23.59
N GLU A 82 -25.09 -5.52 -23.96
CA GLU A 82 -23.81 -5.87 -23.31
C GLU A 82 -22.76 -4.77 -23.46
N GLU A 83 -22.66 -4.15 -24.64
CA GLU A 83 -21.79 -2.99 -24.86
C GLU A 83 -22.12 -1.85 -23.89
N LYS A 84 -23.41 -1.55 -23.71
CA LYS A 84 -23.86 -0.51 -22.78
C LYS A 84 -23.54 -0.86 -21.33
N THR A 85 -23.75 -2.11 -20.91
CA THR A 85 -23.39 -2.58 -19.57
C THR A 85 -21.89 -2.48 -19.33
N TYR A 86 -21.07 -2.89 -20.30
CA TYR A 86 -19.61 -2.77 -20.21
C TYR A 86 -19.13 -1.32 -20.18
N GLN A 87 -19.75 -0.42 -20.93
CA GLN A 87 -19.44 1.00 -20.86
C GLN A 87 -19.74 1.57 -19.46
N MET A 88 -20.89 1.23 -18.89
CA MET A 88 -21.28 1.66 -17.54
C MET A 88 -20.32 1.13 -16.45
N ASP A 89 -19.94 -0.16 -16.55
CA ASP A 89 -18.96 -0.77 -15.66
C ASP A 89 -17.60 -0.08 -15.78
N LEU A 90 -17.16 0.20 -17.01
CA LEU A 90 -15.90 0.87 -17.29
C LEU A 90 -15.84 2.29 -16.72
N ASP A 91 -16.93 3.05 -16.83
CA ASP A 91 -17.02 4.41 -16.29
C ASP A 91 -16.92 4.39 -14.76
N ARG A 92 -17.60 3.43 -14.11
CA ARG A 92 -17.53 3.23 -12.66
C ARG A 92 -16.11 2.89 -12.22
N ILE A 93 -15.46 1.94 -12.89
CA ILE A 93 -14.08 1.51 -12.61
C ILE A 93 -13.11 2.69 -12.79
N SER A 94 -13.24 3.41 -13.91
CA SER A 94 -12.38 4.55 -14.27
C SER A 94 -12.47 5.72 -13.29
N ALA A 95 -13.65 5.95 -12.69
CA ALA A 95 -13.84 6.98 -11.67
C ALA A 95 -13.34 6.56 -10.26
N LYS A 96 -13.46 5.26 -9.92
CA LYS A 96 -13.12 4.72 -8.60
C LYS A 96 -11.60 4.60 -8.40
N ILE A 97 -10.90 4.00 -9.36
CA ILE A 97 -9.47 3.63 -9.22
C ILE A 97 -8.57 4.82 -8.87
N PRO A 98 -8.67 6.01 -9.49
CA PRO A 98 -7.81 7.15 -9.14
C PRO A 98 -7.97 7.59 -7.67
N LYS A 99 -9.22 7.75 -7.21
CA LYS A 99 -9.51 8.17 -5.82
C LYS A 99 -8.96 7.14 -4.82
N SER A 100 -9.21 5.87 -5.11
CA SER A 100 -8.74 4.75 -4.33
C SER A 100 -7.21 4.65 -4.27
N THR A 101 -6.54 4.92 -5.38
CA THR A 101 -5.07 4.94 -5.45
C THR A 101 -4.50 5.99 -4.51
N ILE A 102 -5.07 7.20 -4.50
CA ILE A 102 -4.68 8.30 -3.59
C ILE A 102 -4.83 7.86 -2.13
N ILE A 103 -5.96 7.22 -1.77
CA ILE A 103 -6.18 6.71 -0.41
C ILE A 103 -5.12 5.69 0.00
N CYS A 104 -4.76 4.75 -0.89
CA CYS A 104 -3.71 3.77 -0.62
C CYS A 104 -2.34 4.43 -0.38
N TYR A 105 -2.01 5.46 -1.16
CA TYR A 105 -0.79 6.25 -0.93
C TYR A 105 -0.80 6.96 0.41
N ILE A 106 -1.91 7.58 0.80
CA ILE A 106 -2.03 8.28 2.08
C ILE A 106 -1.86 7.28 3.23
N LEU A 107 -2.54 6.13 3.18
CA LEU A 107 -2.41 5.09 4.21
C LEU A 107 -0.97 4.59 4.32
N SER A 108 -0.33 4.33 3.18
CA SER A 108 1.08 3.92 3.12
C SER A 108 1.99 5.00 3.69
N ALA A 109 1.82 6.27 3.29
CA ALA A 109 2.63 7.39 3.76
C ALA A 109 2.52 7.60 5.27
N VAL A 110 1.29 7.56 5.81
CA VAL A 110 1.05 7.66 7.26
C VAL A 110 1.73 6.51 8.00
N ALA A 111 1.64 5.29 7.47
CA ALA A 111 2.35 4.15 8.04
C ALA A 111 3.88 4.39 8.04
N TYR A 112 4.46 4.81 6.91
CA TYR A 112 5.89 5.09 6.82
C TYR A 112 6.36 6.19 7.76
N LEU A 113 5.56 7.25 7.96
CA LEU A 113 5.83 8.29 8.94
C LEU A 113 5.81 7.73 10.37
N GLN A 114 4.86 6.87 10.70
CA GLN A 114 4.85 6.19 12.01
C GLN A 114 6.08 5.33 12.21
N TYR A 115 6.49 4.55 11.19
CA TYR A 115 7.71 3.75 11.26
C TYR A 115 8.96 4.61 11.43
N ALA A 116 9.07 5.73 10.70
CA ALA A 116 10.18 6.67 10.84
C ALA A 116 10.24 7.26 12.26
N ASN A 117 9.08 7.58 12.85
CA ASN A 117 9.00 8.03 14.23
C ASN A 117 9.47 6.95 15.21
N ILE A 118 9.06 5.69 15.01
CA ILE A 118 9.54 4.55 15.80
C ILE A 118 11.06 4.42 15.71
N GLN A 119 11.66 4.53 14.51
CA GLN A 119 13.12 4.48 14.36
C GLN A 119 13.82 5.64 15.07
N SER A 120 13.25 6.84 15.00
CA SER A 120 13.79 8.03 15.68
C SER A 120 13.78 7.85 17.21
N GLU A 121 12.68 7.35 17.77
CA GLU A 121 12.56 7.05 19.21
C GLU A 121 13.59 5.99 19.65
N ARG A 122 13.76 4.92 18.88
CA ARG A 122 14.77 3.88 19.17
C ARG A 122 16.18 4.47 19.19
N LYS A 123 16.55 5.28 18.20
CA LYS A 123 17.86 5.95 18.15
C LYS A 123 18.07 6.89 19.34
N LYS A 124 17.05 7.64 19.76
CA LYS A 124 17.13 8.53 20.93
C LYS A 124 17.33 7.73 22.23
N ASN A 125 16.62 6.62 22.40
CA ASN A 125 16.78 5.76 23.58
C ASN A 125 18.15 5.08 23.64
N LEU A 126 18.70 4.66 22.50
CA LEU A 126 20.08 4.14 22.40
C LEU A 126 21.12 5.21 22.78
N ARG A 127 20.94 6.46 22.33
CA ARG A 127 21.84 7.56 22.71
C ARG A 127 21.76 7.88 24.21
N LYS A 128 20.57 7.82 24.83
CA LYS A 128 20.42 8.02 26.28
C LYS A 128 21.09 6.92 27.12
N THR A 129 21.09 5.68 26.63
CA THR A 129 21.73 4.55 27.32
C THR A 129 23.26 4.55 27.16
N GLN A 130 23.79 5.12 26.08
CA GLN A 130 25.24 5.35 25.92
C GLN A 130 25.82 6.45 26.82
N GLY A 131 24.97 7.24 27.50
CA GLY A 131 25.37 8.23 28.48
C GLY A 131 25.46 7.71 29.93
N TRP A 132 25.36 6.39 30.14
CA TRP A 132 25.72 5.82 31.44
C TRP A 132 27.21 5.98 31.66
N ASP A 133 27.55 6.97 32.47
CA ASP A 133 28.89 7.22 32.93
C ASP A 133 29.32 6.06 33.84
N PHE A 134 29.94 5.03 33.23
CA PHE A 134 30.50 3.89 33.96
C PHE A 134 31.55 4.31 35.00
N SER A 135 32.06 5.56 34.95
CA SER A 135 32.93 6.11 35.99
C SER A 135 32.19 6.40 37.31
N LYS A 136 30.86 6.55 37.30
CA LYS A 136 30.04 6.70 38.53
C LYS A 136 29.61 5.39 39.18
N ILE A 137 29.88 4.25 38.54
CA ILE A 137 29.48 2.91 39.03
C ILE A 137 30.64 2.20 39.73
N LYS A 138 31.88 2.69 39.59
CA LYS A 138 32.96 2.33 40.52
C LYS A 138 32.86 3.21 41.77
N LYS A 139 32.05 2.76 42.74
CA LYS A 139 32.28 3.07 44.14
C LYS A 139 33.27 2.03 44.67
N ASP A 140 34.53 2.44 44.75
CA ASP A 140 35.41 1.99 45.84
C ASP A 140 35.21 2.96 47.01
#